data_AF-A0A1A8RUD9-F1
#
_entry.id   AF-A0A1A8RUD9-F1
#
_cell.length_a   1.000
_cell.length_b   1.000
_cell.length_c   1.000
_cell.angle_alpha   90.00
_cell.angle_beta   90.00
_cell.angle_gamma   90.00
#
_symmetry.space_group_name_H-M   'P 1'
#
loop_
_entity.id
_entity.type
_entity.pdbx_description
1 polymer ?
#
loop_
_entity_poly.entity_id
_entity_poly.type
_entity_poly.pdbx_seq_one_letter_code
_entity_poly.pdbx_strand_id
1 'polypeptide(L)'
;DASRSLDAPSGVHHQLRPESRRPPPSKLEFMRDVSLTRMEGVRVGHVQKVSLVPGKVHEMRTLSLKPLLFEIPGFLSDDECRVVTQLAQLKGLMESQLMVQEGQEELAKELNLSPEEIFNLLDINQDGQLQLQEILTHSRVRDGIWLTPENLREIYAGLKADKDDNGLLSLEEFRLLSNDAFQRFLLQRGVKRSQLVRNSRHTWLYQGKGAHRVLQEIKERVTRLTRVPHTLVDLSEPLQVVRYEEGGHYHAHHDSGPVYPETACSHTRLAANTSTPFETSCRYITVLFYLNSVDGGGETAFPVADNRTYDEVCLIQNDVDLMDTRRNCDKSNLRVRPTKGTAVFWYNYLSDGRGWVGVQDEYALHGGCVVTRGTKWIANKWINVDPDYQRQARYQQLVSQLPEEENDEDLTMNTDIQKPSIHQDL
;
A
#
# COMPACT_ATOMS: atom_id res chain seq x y z
N ASP A 1 -71.71 -43.83 60.30
CA ASP A 1 -70.54 -42.93 60.29
C ASP A 1 -69.58 -43.37 59.21
N ALA A 2 -69.62 -42.74 58.04
CA ALA A 2 -68.76 -41.61 57.65
C ALA A 2 -67.29 -42.09 57.49
N SER A 3 -66.57 -41.96 56.38
CA SER A 3 -66.65 -40.96 55.31
C SER A 3 -65.64 -41.28 54.19
N ARG A 4 -66.06 -41.04 52.93
CA ARG A 4 -65.34 -40.62 51.70
C ARG A 4 -63.90 -41.10 51.41
N SER A 5 -63.79 -42.20 50.66
CA SER A 5 -63.49 -42.30 49.21
C SER A 5 -62.50 -41.34 48.51
N LEU A 6 -61.44 -41.98 47.98
CA LEU A 6 -60.79 -41.88 46.64
C LEU A 6 -59.78 -40.76 46.31
N ASP A 7 -58.54 -41.24 46.17
CA ASP A 7 -57.63 -41.16 45.02
C ASP A 7 -57.05 -39.82 44.52
N ALA A 8 -55.71 -39.85 44.47
CA ALA A 8 -54.76 -38.97 43.76
C ALA A 8 -54.89 -39.15 42.21
N PRO A 9 -54.04 -38.57 41.34
CA PRO A 9 -52.86 -37.71 41.55
C PRO A 9 -52.73 -36.53 40.54
N SER A 10 -51.72 -35.66 40.71
CA SER A 10 -50.94 -35.10 39.58
C SER A 10 -49.77 -34.25 40.07
N GLY A 11 -48.56 -34.62 39.61
CA GLY A 11 -47.33 -33.88 39.83
C GLY A 11 -47.21 -32.70 38.87
N VAL A 12 -46.73 -31.57 39.38
CA VAL A 12 -46.55 -30.33 38.63
C VAL A 12 -45.14 -30.32 38.03
N HIS A 13 -45.05 -30.48 36.71
CA HIS A 13 -43.85 -30.15 35.93
C HIS A 13 -43.91 -28.68 35.51
N HIS A 14 -42.91 -27.89 35.91
CA HIS A 14 -42.72 -26.52 35.45
C HIS A 14 -42.42 -26.50 33.94
N GLN A 15 -43.33 -25.93 33.15
CA GLN A 15 -43.10 -25.59 31.74
C GLN A 15 -42.29 -24.29 31.64
N LEU A 16 -41.04 -24.40 31.21
CA LEU A 16 -40.25 -23.28 30.71
C LEU A 16 -40.80 -22.85 29.34
N ARG A 17 -41.08 -21.55 29.19
CA ARG A 17 -41.48 -20.92 27.92
C ARG A 17 -40.40 -21.18 26.86
N PRO A 18 -40.75 -21.52 25.61
CA PRO A 18 -39.76 -21.58 24.55
C PRO A 18 -39.34 -20.14 24.22
N GLU A 19 -38.08 -19.81 24.48
CA GLU A 19 -37.44 -18.63 23.92
C GLU A 19 -37.66 -18.65 22.41
N SER A 20 -38.16 -17.53 21.87
CA SER A 20 -38.19 -17.30 20.44
C SER A 20 -36.75 -17.33 19.93
N ARG A 21 -36.32 -18.47 19.39
CA ARG A 21 -35.10 -18.55 18.60
C ARG A 21 -35.25 -17.55 17.47
N ARG A 22 -34.57 -16.41 17.57
CA ARG A 22 -34.30 -15.57 16.41
C ARG A 22 -33.74 -16.51 15.33
N PRO A 23 -34.22 -16.45 14.09
CA PRO A 23 -33.61 -17.25 13.04
C PRO A 23 -32.11 -16.93 13.01
N PRO A 24 -31.24 -17.91 12.75
CA PRO A 24 -29.83 -17.61 12.49
C PRO A 24 -29.79 -16.54 11.40
N PRO A 25 -28.89 -15.54 11.48
CA PRO A 25 -28.75 -14.57 10.39
C PRO A 25 -28.62 -15.37 9.10
N SER A 26 -29.48 -15.06 8.12
CA SER A 26 -29.55 -15.77 6.86
C SER A 26 -28.15 -15.87 6.26
N LYS A 27 -27.51 -17.03 6.41
CA LYS A 27 -26.47 -17.49 5.51
C LYS A 27 -27.16 -17.55 4.14
N LEU A 28 -27.15 -16.46 3.37
CA LEU A 28 -27.12 -16.44 1.90
C LEU A 28 -27.46 -15.09 1.24
N GLU A 29 -27.76 -13.99 1.93
CA GLU A 29 -28.20 -12.77 1.21
C GLU A 29 -27.09 -11.80 0.77
N PHE A 30 -25.85 -12.01 1.21
CA PHE A 30 -24.70 -11.19 0.77
C PHE A 30 -23.80 -11.85 -0.29
N MET A 31 -24.14 -13.05 -0.76
CA MET A 31 -23.49 -13.68 -1.93
C MET A 31 -24.01 -13.08 -3.25
N ARG A 32 -24.07 -11.75 -3.36
CA ARG A 32 -24.11 -11.14 -4.70
C ARG A 32 -22.70 -11.20 -5.25
N ASP A 33 -22.53 -11.76 -6.43
CA ASP A 33 -21.27 -11.66 -7.19
C ASP A 33 -20.96 -10.19 -7.45
N VAL A 34 -20.22 -9.55 -6.53
CA VAL A 34 -19.76 -8.17 -6.71
C VAL A 34 -18.62 -8.21 -7.71
N SER A 35 -18.89 -7.75 -8.93
CA SER A 35 -17.84 -7.52 -9.92
C SER A 35 -17.20 -6.14 -9.73
N LEU A 36 -15.87 -6.09 -9.74
CA LEU A 36 -15.11 -4.85 -9.72
C LEU A 36 -15.14 -4.21 -11.11
N THR A 37 -15.59 -2.96 -11.16
CA THR A 37 -15.53 -2.18 -12.38
C THR A 37 -14.07 -1.92 -12.78
N ARG A 38 -13.71 -2.25 -14.02
CA ARG A 38 -12.43 -1.89 -14.63
C ARG A 38 -12.66 -1.01 -15.85
N MET A 39 -11.99 0.13 -15.89
CA MET A 39 -12.09 1.08 -17.00
C MET A 39 -11.43 0.50 -18.25
N GLU A 40 -11.96 0.80 -19.43
CA GLU A 40 -11.34 0.38 -20.69
C GLU A 40 -10.30 1.41 -21.14
N GLY A 41 -9.08 0.95 -21.47
CA GLY A 41 -8.02 1.83 -21.97
C GLY A 41 -8.18 2.22 -23.44
N VAL A 42 -8.88 1.41 -24.23
CA VAL A 42 -9.07 1.54 -25.69
C VAL A 42 -7.76 1.52 -26.49
N ARG A 43 -6.97 2.60 -26.42
CA ARG A 43 -5.63 2.73 -27.00
C ARG A 43 -4.88 3.90 -26.36
N VAL A 44 -3.55 3.89 -26.42
CA VAL A 44 -2.72 5.03 -25.99
C VAL A 44 -3.15 6.31 -26.69
N GLY A 45 -3.31 7.39 -25.92
CA GLY A 45 -3.78 8.69 -26.39
C GLY A 45 -5.30 8.80 -26.58
N HIS A 46 -6.08 7.73 -26.37
CA HIS A 46 -7.53 7.83 -26.36
C HIS A 46 -7.99 8.78 -25.24
N VAL A 47 -8.97 9.62 -25.53
CA VAL A 47 -9.56 10.56 -24.57
C VAL A 47 -11.03 10.25 -24.41
N GLN A 48 -11.45 10.01 -23.17
CA GLN A 48 -12.84 9.79 -22.79
C GLN A 48 -13.32 10.86 -21.81
N LYS A 49 -14.58 11.28 -21.98
CA LYS A 49 -15.20 12.30 -21.13
C LYS A 49 -15.77 11.65 -19.87
N VAL A 50 -15.42 12.18 -18.70
CA VAL A 50 -15.91 11.70 -17.40
C VAL A 50 -16.50 12.86 -16.59
N SER A 51 -17.70 12.65 -16.04
CA SER A 51 -18.39 13.64 -15.21
C SER A 51 -18.16 13.32 -13.73
N LEU A 52 -17.19 14.00 -13.12
CA LEU A 52 -16.73 13.70 -11.76
C LEU A 52 -17.23 14.71 -10.71
N VAL A 53 -17.58 15.91 -11.14
CA VAL A 53 -18.22 16.94 -10.31
C VAL A 53 -19.42 17.51 -11.07
N PRO A 54 -20.47 17.97 -10.37
CA PRO A 54 -21.63 18.56 -11.03
C PRO A 54 -21.24 19.71 -11.95
N GLY A 55 -21.75 19.72 -13.18
CA GLY A 55 -21.56 20.81 -14.13
C GLY A 55 -20.18 20.91 -14.79
N LYS A 56 -19.24 19.99 -14.52
CA LYS A 56 -17.91 19.97 -15.18
C LYS A 56 -17.58 18.58 -15.71
N VAL A 57 -17.32 18.54 -17.02
CA VAL A 57 -16.79 17.36 -17.71
C VAL A 57 -15.27 17.42 -17.67
N HIS A 58 -14.64 16.32 -17.27
CA HIS A 58 -13.19 16.14 -17.32
C HIS A 58 -12.83 15.25 -18.51
N GLU A 59 -11.64 15.46 -19.04
CA GLU A 59 -11.04 14.61 -20.07
C GLU A 59 -10.07 13.65 -19.40
N MET A 60 -10.28 12.37 -19.61
CA MET A 60 -9.41 11.31 -19.13
C MET A 60 -8.68 10.70 -20.32
N ARG A 61 -7.35 10.75 -20.31
CA ARG A 61 -6.49 10.27 -21.38
C ARG A 61 -5.81 8.97 -20.99
N THR A 62 -5.87 7.96 -21.84
CA THR A 62 -5.08 6.72 -21.67
C THR A 62 -3.61 7.01 -21.98
N LEU A 63 -2.74 6.75 -21.00
CA LEU A 63 -1.29 6.95 -21.14
C LEU A 63 -0.57 5.66 -21.53
N SER A 64 -1.00 4.52 -21.00
CA SER A 64 -0.50 3.19 -21.35
C SER A 64 -1.59 2.13 -21.17
N LEU A 65 -1.40 0.96 -21.78
CA LEU A 65 -2.26 -0.21 -21.60
C LEU A 65 -1.62 -1.25 -20.65
N LYS A 66 -0.29 -1.25 -20.52
CA LYS A 66 0.49 -2.04 -19.57
C LYS A 66 1.48 -1.11 -18.82
N PRO A 67 1.19 -0.66 -17.60
CA PRO A 67 -0.04 -0.92 -16.86
C PRO A 67 -1.18 -0.14 -17.49
N LEU A 68 -2.41 -0.49 -17.14
CA LEU A 68 -3.57 0.29 -17.54
C LEU A 68 -3.58 1.62 -16.75
N LEU A 69 -3.13 2.70 -17.40
CA LEU A 69 -2.80 3.99 -16.80
C LEU A 69 -3.53 5.13 -17.50
N PHE A 70 -4.07 6.04 -16.71
CA PHE A 70 -4.79 7.21 -17.20
C PHE A 70 -4.32 8.50 -16.53
N GLU A 71 -4.49 9.61 -17.24
CA GLU A 71 -4.27 10.97 -16.75
C GLU A 71 -5.56 11.79 -16.86
N ILE A 72 -5.85 12.58 -15.83
CA ILE A 72 -7.01 13.47 -15.74
C ILE A 72 -6.53 14.85 -15.30
N PRO A 73 -6.28 15.77 -16.25
CA PRO A 73 -5.90 17.14 -15.94
C PRO A 73 -7.00 17.88 -15.17
N GLY A 74 -6.60 18.70 -14.20
CA GLY A 74 -7.54 19.52 -13.42
C GLY A 74 -8.58 18.71 -12.65
N PHE A 75 -8.22 17.48 -12.24
CA PHE A 75 -9.03 16.64 -11.36
C PHE A 75 -9.26 17.31 -10.01
N LEU A 76 -8.23 17.97 -9.46
CA LEU A 76 -8.34 18.86 -8.30
C LEU A 76 -8.26 20.32 -8.73
N SER A 77 -8.95 21.19 -8.01
CA SER A 77 -8.79 22.64 -8.13
C SER A 77 -7.54 23.13 -7.41
N ASP A 78 -7.12 24.35 -7.75
CA ASP A 78 -5.99 25.01 -7.12
C ASP A 78 -6.16 25.22 -5.62
N ASP A 79 -7.40 25.47 -5.17
CA ASP A 79 -7.78 25.60 -3.78
C ASP A 79 -7.74 24.26 -3.05
N GLU A 80 -8.25 23.20 -3.67
CA GLU A 80 -8.22 21.86 -3.09
C GLU A 80 -6.78 21.40 -2.86
N CYS A 81 -5.88 21.61 -3.84
CA CYS A 81 -4.47 21.32 -3.68
C CYS A 81 -3.83 22.09 -2.50
N ARG A 82 -4.17 23.37 -2.34
CA ARG A 82 -3.67 24.19 -1.22
C ARG A 82 -4.17 23.67 0.12
N VAL A 83 -5.46 23.38 0.25
CA VAL A 83 -6.08 22.87 1.47
C VAL A 83 -5.45 21.54 1.88
N VAL A 84 -5.32 20.59 0.95
CA VAL A 84 -4.68 19.28 1.23
C VAL A 84 -3.25 19.47 1.74
N THR A 85 -2.48 20.35 1.10
CA THR A 85 -1.09 20.65 1.50
C THR A 85 -1.02 21.29 2.89
N GLN A 86 -1.88 22.26 3.18
CA GLN A 86 -1.93 22.94 4.48
C GLN A 86 -2.35 21.99 5.61
N LEU A 87 -3.35 21.15 5.40
CA LEU A 87 -3.78 20.14 6.38
C LEU A 87 -2.64 19.16 6.68
N ALA A 88 -1.88 18.74 5.66
CA ALA A 88 -0.72 17.88 5.84
C ALA A 88 0.41 18.58 6.64
N GLN A 89 0.66 19.86 6.38
CA GLN A 89 1.63 20.65 7.14
C GLN A 89 1.22 20.83 8.60
N LEU A 90 -0.05 21.15 8.85
CA LEU A 90 -0.60 21.32 10.20
C LEU A 90 -0.54 20.03 11.02
N LYS A 91 -0.82 18.88 10.38
CA LYS A 91 -0.69 17.57 11.02
C LYS A 91 0.76 17.19 11.34
N GLY A 92 1.71 17.76 10.59
CA GLY A 92 3.13 17.40 10.67
C GLY A 92 3.46 16.20 9.78
N LEU A 93 4.63 16.28 9.13
CA LEU A 93 5.16 15.20 8.29
C LEU A 93 6.27 14.44 9.01
N MET A 94 6.26 13.12 8.88
CA MET A 94 7.33 12.23 9.33
C MET A 94 8.18 11.76 8.16
N GLU A 95 9.38 11.26 8.45
CA GLU A 95 10.22 10.65 7.42
C GLU A 95 9.53 9.43 6.82
N SER A 96 9.52 9.33 5.49
CA SER A 96 9.00 8.17 4.79
C SER A 96 10.07 7.07 4.79
N GLN A 97 10.22 6.38 5.92
CA GLN A 97 10.95 5.13 5.92
C GLN A 97 10.08 4.04 5.27
N LEU A 98 10.70 3.16 4.49
CA LEU A 98 10.07 1.87 4.23
C LEU A 98 9.93 1.21 5.59
N MET A 99 8.69 0.88 5.97
CA MET A 99 8.45 -0.07 7.04
C MET A 99 9.11 -1.36 6.54
N VAL A 100 10.36 -1.61 6.93
CA VAL A 100 10.86 -2.97 6.98
C VAL A 100 9.88 -3.63 7.93
N GLN A 101 9.02 -4.51 7.42
CA GLN A 101 8.19 -5.32 8.30
C GLN A 101 9.17 -5.99 9.25
N GLU A 102 9.07 -5.68 10.54
CA GLU A 102 9.62 -6.50 11.61
C GLU A 102 9.09 -7.91 11.34
N GLY A 103 9.87 -8.75 10.65
CA GLY A 103 9.37 -9.99 10.05
C GLY A 103 10.16 -10.54 8.86
N GLN A 104 10.80 -9.71 8.01
CA GLN A 104 11.71 -10.28 6.99
C GLN A 104 12.97 -10.91 7.63
N GLU A 105 13.44 -10.35 8.75
CA GLU A 105 14.44 -11.01 9.59
C GLU A 105 13.92 -12.31 10.23
N GLU A 106 12.60 -12.45 10.45
CA GLU A 106 12.01 -13.69 10.96
C GLU A 106 11.97 -14.75 9.86
N LEU A 107 11.57 -14.43 8.63
CA LEU A 107 11.42 -15.45 7.57
C LEU A 107 12.75 -16.16 7.22
N ALA A 108 13.87 -15.45 7.14
CA ALA A 108 15.18 -16.09 6.91
C ALA A 108 15.66 -16.93 8.10
N LYS A 109 15.33 -16.51 9.33
CA LYS A 109 15.58 -17.28 10.57
C LYS A 109 14.62 -18.47 10.70
N GLU A 110 13.40 -18.36 10.18
CA GLU A 110 12.36 -19.40 10.16
C GLU A 110 12.64 -20.46 9.09
N LEU A 111 13.17 -20.05 7.93
CA LEU A 111 13.52 -20.96 6.83
C LEU A 111 14.84 -21.72 7.05
N ASN A 112 15.66 -21.33 8.04
CA ASN A 112 16.92 -22.01 8.40
C ASN A 112 17.86 -22.30 7.20
N LEU A 113 17.89 -21.43 6.19
CA LEU A 113 18.71 -21.62 5.00
C LEU A 113 20.21 -21.53 5.33
N SER A 114 20.97 -22.50 4.84
CA SER A 114 22.43 -22.51 4.88
C SER A 114 23.01 -21.44 3.95
N PRO A 115 24.26 -20.98 4.19
CA PRO A 115 24.94 -20.06 3.28
C PRO A 115 25.06 -20.59 1.84
N GLU A 116 25.11 -21.92 1.67
CA GLU A 116 25.18 -22.55 0.35
C GLU A 116 23.85 -22.44 -0.40
N GLU A 117 22.72 -22.63 0.30
CA GLU A 117 21.40 -22.45 -0.30
C GLU A 117 21.16 -21.00 -0.71
N ILE A 118 21.56 -20.04 0.13
CA ILE A 118 21.49 -18.61 -0.22
C ILE A 118 22.38 -18.31 -1.43
N PHE A 119 23.60 -18.84 -1.46
CA PHE A 119 24.50 -18.66 -2.60
C PHE A 119 23.87 -19.19 -3.90
N ASN A 120 23.34 -20.42 -3.89
CA ASN A 120 22.72 -21.04 -5.05
C ASN A 120 21.44 -20.31 -5.51
N LEU A 121 20.71 -19.66 -4.59
CA LEU A 121 19.56 -18.82 -4.94
C LEU A 121 19.97 -17.51 -5.61
N LEU A 122 21.15 -16.98 -5.26
CA LEU A 122 21.70 -15.76 -5.84
C LEU A 122 22.42 -16.04 -7.16
N ASP A 123 23.07 -17.19 -7.33
CA ASP A 123 23.82 -17.60 -8.53
C ASP A 123 22.85 -18.02 -9.66
N ILE A 124 22.35 -17.02 -10.38
CA ILE A 124 21.31 -17.18 -11.41
C ILE A 124 21.86 -17.98 -12.59
N ASN A 125 23.11 -17.72 -12.98
CA ASN A 125 23.72 -18.35 -14.14
C ASN A 125 24.40 -19.70 -13.82
N GLN A 126 24.49 -20.05 -12.52
CA GLN A 126 25.04 -21.30 -11.98
C GLN A 126 26.51 -21.53 -12.34
N ASP A 127 27.31 -20.47 -12.40
CA ASP A 127 28.75 -20.54 -12.69
C ASP A 127 29.62 -20.67 -11.44
N GLY A 128 29.02 -20.64 -10.24
CA GLY A 128 29.71 -20.77 -8.97
C GLY A 128 30.41 -19.48 -8.52
N GLN A 129 30.13 -18.34 -9.16
CA GLN A 129 30.71 -17.03 -8.84
C GLN A 129 29.63 -15.95 -8.82
N LEU A 130 29.29 -15.42 -7.65
CA LEU A 130 28.29 -14.37 -7.57
C LEU A 130 28.80 -13.07 -8.19
N GLN A 131 28.16 -12.68 -9.28
CA GLN A 131 28.33 -11.37 -9.87
C GLN A 131 27.58 -10.31 -9.07
N LEU A 132 28.07 -9.08 -9.14
CA LEU A 132 27.41 -7.91 -8.56
C LEU A 132 25.96 -7.79 -9.00
N GLN A 133 25.71 -8.10 -10.28
CA GLN A 133 24.42 -8.05 -10.93
C GLN A 133 23.41 -9.03 -10.33
N GLU A 134 23.87 -10.23 -10.00
CA GLU A 134 23.06 -11.30 -9.41
C GLU A 134 22.63 -10.94 -7.98
N ILE A 135 23.57 -10.41 -7.20
CA ILE A 135 23.30 -9.95 -5.83
C ILE A 135 22.36 -8.76 -5.85
N LEU A 136 22.58 -7.79 -6.75
CA LEU A 136 21.66 -6.68 -6.90
C LEU A 136 20.28 -7.18 -7.27
N THR A 137 20.11 -8.11 -8.22
CA THR A 137 18.78 -8.60 -8.65
C THR A 137 17.89 -9.03 -7.48
N HIS A 138 18.43 -9.77 -6.50
CA HIS A 138 17.66 -10.30 -5.38
C HIS A 138 17.80 -9.53 -4.05
N SER A 139 18.80 -8.65 -3.90
CA SER A 139 19.10 -7.94 -2.65
C SER A 139 19.04 -6.40 -2.76
N ARG A 140 18.41 -5.84 -3.80
CA ARG A 140 18.38 -4.38 -4.08
C ARG A 140 18.01 -3.52 -2.88
N VAL A 141 17.03 -3.99 -2.13
CA VAL A 141 16.47 -3.31 -0.97
C VAL A 141 16.81 -4.14 0.24
N ARG A 142 17.74 -3.64 1.04
CA ARG A 142 18.04 -4.20 2.35
C ARG A 142 17.85 -3.13 3.40
N ASP A 143 16.94 -3.37 4.33
CA ASP A 143 16.60 -2.43 5.41
C ASP A 143 16.23 -1.01 4.92
N GLY A 144 15.59 -0.92 3.75
CA GLY A 144 15.22 0.35 3.13
C GLY A 144 16.38 1.12 2.47
N ILE A 145 17.54 0.48 2.32
CA ILE A 145 18.72 1.00 1.61
C ILE A 145 18.74 0.46 0.18
N TRP A 146 19.00 1.34 -0.78
CA TRP A 146 19.18 1.00 -2.18
C TRP A 146 20.65 0.65 -2.46
N LEU A 147 20.90 -0.60 -2.83
CA LEU A 147 22.23 -1.04 -3.25
C LEU A 147 22.49 -0.62 -4.70
N THR A 148 23.66 0.00 -4.92
CA THR A 148 24.20 0.28 -6.25
C THR A 148 25.48 -0.51 -6.44
N PRO A 149 25.94 -0.70 -7.70
CA PRO A 149 27.23 -1.31 -7.97
C PRO A 149 28.39 -0.68 -7.17
N GLU A 150 28.41 0.64 -7.02
CA GLU A 150 29.47 1.32 -6.28
C GLU A 150 29.37 1.07 -4.78
N ASN A 151 28.18 1.20 -4.21
CA ASN A 151 27.97 0.95 -2.78
C ASN A 151 28.32 -0.50 -2.43
N LEU A 152 27.96 -1.46 -3.29
CA LEU A 152 28.21 -2.87 -3.06
C LEU A 152 29.71 -3.20 -3.13
N ARG A 153 30.45 -2.62 -4.09
CA ARG A 153 31.92 -2.72 -4.12
C ARG A 153 32.57 -2.10 -2.88
N GLU A 154 32.07 -0.96 -2.41
CA GLU A 154 32.55 -0.34 -1.16
C GLU A 154 32.30 -1.23 0.06
N ILE A 155 31.16 -1.93 0.10
CA ILE A 155 30.87 -2.91 1.15
C ILE A 155 31.83 -4.10 1.07
N TYR A 156 32.10 -4.63 -0.13
CA TYR A 156 33.05 -5.74 -0.29
C TYR A 156 34.45 -5.35 0.16
N ALA A 157 34.94 -4.18 -0.27
CA ALA A 157 36.25 -3.67 0.15
C ALA A 157 36.31 -3.44 1.67
N GLY A 158 35.24 -2.89 2.25
CA GLY A 158 35.15 -2.64 3.69
C GLY A 158 35.08 -3.91 4.55
N LEU A 159 34.40 -4.95 4.05
CA LEU A 159 34.31 -6.26 4.69
C LEU A 159 35.49 -7.18 4.34
N LYS A 160 36.33 -6.81 3.37
CA LYS A 160 37.35 -7.68 2.75
C LYS A 160 36.72 -9.01 2.29
N ALA A 161 35.57 -8.89 1.64
CA ALA A 161 34.73 -9.99 1.21
C ALA A 161 35.37 -10.76 0.05
N ASP A 162 35.79 -10.01 -0.97
CA ASP A 162 36.55 -10.48 -2.14
C ASP A 162 38.04 -10.48 -1.77
N LYS A 163 38.63 -11.67 -1.64
CA LYS A 163 40.00 -11.86 -1.16
C LYS A 163 41.01 -11.93 -2.29
N ASP A 164 40.59 -12.42 -3.45
CA ASP A 164 41.44 -12.53 -4.63
C ASP A 164 41.34 -11.31 -5.56
N ASP A 165 40.50 -10.33 -5.21
CA ASP A 165 40.33 -9.02 -5.86
C ASP A 165 39.89 -9.17 -7.33
N ASN A 166 39.10 -10.21 -7.61
CA ASN A 166 38.62 -10.51 -8.96
C ASN A 166 37.26 -9.82 -9.28
N GLY A 167 36.65 -9.16 -8.29
CA GLY A 167 35.38 -8.44 -8.40
C GLY A 167 34.13 -9.32 -8.27
N LEU A 168 34.30 -10.61 -7.95
CA LEU A 168 33.28 -11.65 -7.83
C LEU A 168 33.33 -12.24 -6.41
N LEU A 169 32.24 -12.88 -5.98
CA LEU A 169 32.25 -13.64 -4.73
C LEU A 169 32.12 -15.13 -5.02
N SER A 170 33.19 -15.88 -4.75
CA SER A 170 33.14 -17.34 -4.73
C SER A 170 32.33 -17.84 -3.53
N LEU A 171 31.88 -19.10 -3.59
CA LEU A 171 31.20 -19.74 -2.45
C LEU A 171 32.07 -19.75 -1.18
N GLU A 172 33.38 -19.90 -1.31
CA GLU A 172 34.31 -19.91 -0.18
C GLU A 172 34.39 -18.54 0.51
N GLU A 173 34.42 -17.46 -0.27
CA GLU A 173 34.39 -16.09 0.23
C GLU A 173 33.04 -15.75 0.84
N PHE A 174 31.96 -16.16 0.19
CA PHE A 174 30.60 -15.94 0.68
C PHE A 174 30.36 -16.59 2.04
N ARG A 175 30.85 -17.82 2.26
CA ARG A 175 30.74 -18.52 3.56
C ARG A 175 31.44 -17.80 4.71
N LEU A 176 32.43 -16.96 4.43
CA LEU A 176 33.16 -16.20 5.45
C LEU A 176 32.41 -14.93 5.87
N LEU A 177 31.42 -14.51 5.09
CA LEU A 177 30.55 -13.39 5.43
C LEU A 177 29.47 -13.88 6.38
N SER A 178 29.31 -13.20 7.51
CA SER A 178 28.13 -13.42 8.33
C SER A 178 26.90 -12.85 7.61
N ASN A 179 25.73 -13.48 7.78
CA ASN A 179 24.48 -13.07 7.11
C ASN A 179 24.13 -11.59 7.37
N ASP A 180 24.54 -11.05 8.51
CA ASP A 180 24.34 -9.67 8.97
C ASP A 180 25.53 -8.72 8.68
N ALA A 181 26.63 -9.19 8.09
CA ALA A 181 27.85 -8.41 7.88
C ALA A 181 27.59 -7.13 7.07
N PHE A 182 26.80 -7.24 6.01
CA PHE A 182 26.38 -6.11 5.17
C PHE A 182 25.59 -5.07 5.97
N GLN A 183 24.62 -5.52 6.77
CA GLN A 183 23.77 -4.65 7.59
C GLN A 183 24.60 -3.92 8.65
N ARG A 184 25.48 -4.65 9.36
CA ARG A 184 26.40 -4.06 10.33
C ARG A 184 27.30 -3.01 9.69
N PHE A 185 27.84 -3.27 8.50
CA PHE A 185 28.69 -2.32 7.78
C PHE A 185 27.92 -1.04 7.41
N LEU A 186 26.70 -1.18 6.89
CA LEU A 186 25.85 -0.04 6.51
C LEU A 186 25.47 0.81 7.73
N LEU A 187 25.14 0.18 8.86
CA LEU A 187 24.84 0.87 10.12
C LEU A 187 26.06 1.63 10.67
N GLN A 188 27.25 1.03 10.63
CA GLN A 188 28.48 1.68 11.12
C GLN A 188 28.90 2.88 10.28
N ARG A 189 28.72 2.81 8.96
CA ARG A 189 29.12 3.88 8.04
C ARG A 189 28.20 5.10 8.10
N GLY A 190 26.94 4.90 8.51
CA GLY A 190 25.89 5.90 8.41
C GLY A 190 25.37 6.04 6.98
N VAL A 191 24.06 5.91 6.80
CA VAL A 191 23.41 5.90 5.49
C VAL A 191 23.01 7.33 5.09
N LYS A 192 23.42 7.76 3.90
CA LYS A 192 22.98 9.05 3.35
C LYS A 192 21.53 8.93 2.88
N ARG A 193 20.74 10.01 3.02
CA ARG A 193 19.35 10.06 2.52
C ARG A 193 19.21 9.74 1.03
N SER A 194 20.25 10.03 0.24
CA SER A 194 20.31 9.72 -1.19
C SER A 194 20.49 8.24 -1.52
N GLN A 195 20.82 7.40 -0.52
CA GLN A 195 21.00 5.95 -0.64
C GLN A 195 19.77 5.18 -0.14
N LEU A 196 18.74 5.87 0.37
CA LEU A 196 17.50 5.22 0.79
C LEU A 196 16.64 4.92 -0.43
N VAL A 197 15.89 3.81 -0.42
CA VAL A 197 14.94 3.50 -1.49
C VAL A 197 13.92 4.61 -1.68
N ARG A 198 13.46 5.18 -0.57
CA ARG A 198 12.53 6.29 -0.50
C ARG A 198 13.15 7.42 0.31
N ASN A 199 13.26 8.59 -0.31
CA ASN A 199 13.68 9.82 0.35
C ASN A 199 12.59 10.88 0.21
N SER A 200 11.64 10.85 1.13
CA SER A 200 10.53 11.79 1.22
C SER A 200 10.05 11.92 2.65
N ARG A 201 9.16 12.90 2.89
CA ARG A 201 8.37 12.97 4.12
C ARG A 201 6.90 12.80 3.80
N HIS A 202 6.13 12.21 4.70
CA HIS A 202 4.71 11.98 4.47
C HIS A 202 3.88 12.14 5.74
N THR A 203 2.56 12.23 5.55
CA THR A 203 1.55 12.14 6.60
C THR A 203 0.25 11.57 6.01
N TRP A 204 -0.71 11.27 6.86
CA TRP A 204 -1.98 10.64 6.47
C TRP A 204 -3.16 11.53 6.83
N LEU A 205 -4.08 11.77 5.89
CA LEU A 205 -5.28 12.56 6.09
C LEU A 205 -6.53 11.68 6.01
N TYR A 206 -7.33 11.70 7.08
CA TYR A 206 -8.60 10.98 7.15
C TYR A 206 -9.66 11.64 6.24
N GLN A 207 -10.50 10.85 5.59
CA GLN A 207 -11.50 11.32 4.61
C GLN A 207 -12.94 10.85 4.92
N GLY A 208 -13.18 10.31 6.13
CA GLY A 208 -14.52 9.88 6.55
C GLY A 208 -15.33 10.99 7.22
N LYS A 209 -16.34 10.61 8.01
CA LYS A 209 -17.22 11.54 8.73
C LYS A 209 -16.41 12.44 9.67
N GLY A 210 -16.72 13.73 9.71
CA GLY A 210 -15.98 14.71 10.52
C GLY A 210 -14.66 15.22 9.89
N ALA A 211 -14.21 14.68 8.76
CA ALA A 211 -13.07 15.24 8.03
C ALA A 211 -13.42 16.57 7.34
N HIS A 212 -12.42 17.35 6.95
CA HIS A 212 -12.62 18.58 6.17
C HIS A 212 -13.36 18.28 4.85
N ARG A 213 -14.32 19.13 4.47
CA ARG A 213 -15.21 18.94 3.32
C ARG A 213 -14.46 18.59 2.02
N VAL A 214 -13.37 19.30 1.72
CA VAL A 214 -12.50 19.01 0.55
C VAL A 214 -12.01 17.56 0.54
N LEU A 215 -11.61 17.00 1.68
CA LEU A 215 -11.11 15.62 1.76
C LEU A 215 -12.21 14.60 1.47
N GLN A 216 -13.44 14.87 1.94
CA GLN A 216 -14.60 14.05 1.66
C GLN A 216 -14.99 14.13 0.17
N GLU A 217 -15.03 15.33 -0.41
CA GLU A 217 -15.35 15.54 -1.83
C GLU A 217 -14.33 14.89 -2.77
N ILE A 218 -13.04 14.90 -2.41
CA ILE A 218 -11.99 14.16 -3.14
C ILE A 218 -12.28 12.66 -3.11
N LYS A 219 -12.61 12.10 -1.94
CA LYS A 219 -12.95 10.67 -1.80
C LYS A 219 -14.14 10.29 -2.67
N GLU A 220 -15.22 11.07 -2.63
CA GLU A 220 -16.40 10.83 -3.48
C GLU A 220 -16.07 10.92 -4.97
N ARG A 221 -15.22 11.87 -5.36
CA ARG A 221 -14.75 12.03 -6.74
C ARG A 221 -13.97 10.81 -7.21
N VAL A 222 -13.13 10.24 -6.34
CA VAL A 222 -12.43 8.97 -6.58
C VAL A 222 -13.44 7.83 -6.72
N THR A 223 -14.43 7.71 -5.84
CA THR A 223 -15.48 6.68 -5.95
C THR A 223 -16.24 6.77 -7.27
N ARG A 224 -16.60 7.99 -7.71
CA ARG A 224 -17.26 8.21 -9.01
C ARG A 224 -16.37 7.88 -10.20
N LEU A 225 -15.06 8.17 -10.09
CA LEU A 225 -14.08 7.86 -11.13
C LEU A 225 -13.91 6.35 -11.30
N THR A 226 -13.64 5.63 -10.20
CA THR A 226 -13.26 4.21 -10.26
C THR A 226 -14.46 3.29 -10.39
N ARG A 227 -15.66 3.77 -10.01
CA ARG A 227 -16.91 2.98 -10.02
C ARG A 227 -16.80 1.69 -9.20
N VAL A 228 -15.87 1.67 -8.24
CA VAL A 228 -15.77 0.63 -7.21
C VAL A 228 -16.81 0.95 -6.14
N PRO A 229 -17.45 -0.07 -5.52
CA PRO A 229 -18.38 0.14 -4.41
C PRO A 229 -17.80 1.07 -3.34
N HIS A 230 -18.59 2.06 -2.89
CA HIS A 230 -18.15 3.06 -1.92
C HIS A 230 -17.60 2.43 -0.63
N THR A 231 -18.18 1.30 -0.18
CA THR A 231 -17.74 0.54 0.98
C THR A 231 -16.28 0.10 0.88
N LEU A 232 -15.80 -0.29 -0.31
CA LEU A 232 -14.39 -0.64 -0.51
C LEU A 232 -13.51 0.61 -0.43
N VAL A 233 -13.94 1.72 -1.04
CA VAL A 233 -13.18 2.98 -1.03
C VAL A 233 -13.08 3.59 0.38
N ASP A 234 -14.14 3.45 1.18
CA ASP A 234 -14.22 3.94 2.56
C ASP A 234 -13.36 3.12 3.53
N LEU A 235 -13.29 1.81 3.32
CA LEU A 235 -12.46 0.89 4.10
C LEU A 235 -10.99 0.83 3.65
N SER A 236 -10.65 1.57 2.59
CA SER A 236 -9.27 1.67 2.10
C SER A 236 -8.44 2.63 2.94
N GLU A 237 -7.12 2.58 2.76
CA GLU A 237 -6.14 3.43 3.41
C GLU A 237 -6.52 4.94 3.33
N PRO A 238 -6.22 5.74 4.38
CA PRO A 238 -6.39 7.19 4.33
C PRO A 238 -5.57 7.83 3.20
N LEU A 239 -5.87 9.09 2.86
CA LEU A 239 -5.10 9.82 1.85
C LEU A 239 -3.69 10.08 2.38
N GLN A 240 -2.67 9.49 1.78
CA GLN A 240 -1.29 9.84 2.14
C GLN A 240 -0.84 11.07 1.34
N VAL A 241 -0.27 12.05 2.04
CA VAL A 241 0.30 13.26 1.44
C VAL A 241 1.81 13.18 1.60
N VAL A 242 2.53 13.32 0.49
CA VAL A 242 3.98 13.15 0.43
C VAL A 242 4.63 14.41 -0.08
N ARG A 243 5.74 14.78 0.56
CA ARG A 243 6.60 15.89 0.20
C ARG A 243 8.00 15.38 -0.12
N TYR A 244 8.48 15.70 -1.32
CA TYR A 244 9.86 15.53 -1.72
C TYR A 244 10.54 16.89 -1.74
N GLU A 245 11.63 16.99 -0.98
CA GLU A 245 12.58 18.09 -1.10
C GLU A 245 13.44 17.93 -2.36
N GLU A 246 14.24 18.94 -2.68
CA GLU A 246 15.30 18.81 -3.67
C GLU A 246 16.24 17.65 -3.32
N GLY A 247 16.53 16.77 -4.29
CA GLY A 247 17.23 15.50 -4.10
C GLY A 247 16.38 14.33 -3.57
N GLY A 248 15.12 14.59 -3.21
CA GLY A 248 14.12 13.59 -2.86
C GLY A 248 13.75 12.72 -4.06
N HIS A 249 13.48 11.44 -3.82
CA HIS A 249 13.18 10.44 -4.85
C HIS A 249 12.48 9.23 -4.22
N TYR A 250 11.96 8.35 -5.05
CA TYR A 250 11.51 7.03 -4.68
C TYR A 250 11.84 6.08 -5.83
N HIS A 251 12.72 5.11 -5.61
CA HIS A 251 13.07 4.12 -6.63
C HIS A 251 11.85 3.31 -7.07
N ALA A 252 11.94 2.73 -8.27
CA ALA A 252 10.79 2.07 -8.87
C ALA A 252 10.36 0.86 -8.02
N HIS A 253 9.05 0.71 -7.82
CA HIS A 253 8.45 -0.32 -6.98
C HIS A 253 7.02 -0.59 -7.46
N HIS A 254 6.44 -1.66 -6.93
CA HIS A 254 5.00 -1.91 -7.03
C HIS A 254 4.32 -1.44 -5.75
N ASP A 255 3.10 -0.94 -5.88
CA ASP A 255 2.33 -0.50 -4.71
C ASP A 255 1.76 -1.66 -3.89
N SER A 256 1.64 -2.84 -4.48
CA SER A 256 1.12 -4.06 -3.84
C SER A 256 2.13 -5.20 -3.94
N GLY A 257 1.99 -6.24 -3.12
CA GLY A 257 2.78 -7.46 -3.23
C GLY A 257 2.20 -8.50 -4.20
N PRO A 258 2.96 -9.58 -4.48
CA PRO A 258 2.48 -10.72 -5.24
C PRO A 258 1.33 -11.45 -4.53
N VAL A 259 0.50 -12.16 -5.30
CA VAL A 259 -0.65 -12.92 -4.79
C VAL A 259 -0.33 -14.40 -4.77
N TYR A 260 -0.26 -14.97 -3.57
CA TYR A 260 -0.18 -16.41 -3.30
C TYR A 260 -1.41 -16.84 -2.48
N PRO A 261 -1.78 -18.13 -2.47
CA PRO A 261 -2.89 -18.63 -1.65
C PRO A 261 -2.80 -18.26 -0.16
N GLU A 262 -1.58 -18.20 0.36
CA GLU A 262 -1.22 -17.87 1.74
C GLU A 262 -1.04 -16.37 2.00
N THR A 263 -1.09 -15.52 0.97
CA THR A 263 -0.96 -14.07 1.12
C THR A 263 -2.10 -13.53 2.00
N ALA A 264 -1.76 -12.66 2.95
CA ALA A 264 -2.74 -11.89 3.71
C ALA A 264 -2.60 -10.40 3.45
N CYS A 265 -3.73 -9.74 3.21
CA CYS A 265 -3.75 -8.31 3.02
C CYS A 265 -3.81 -7.59 4.37
N SER A 266 -2.96 -6.59 4.59
CA SER A 266 -2.94 -5.83 5.85
C SER A 266 -4.31 -5.23 6.21
N HIS A 267 -5.08 -4.75 5.22
CA HIS A 267 -6.38 -4.13 5.47
C HIS A 267 -7.47 -5.12 5.90
N THR A 268 -7.34 -6.40 5.58
CA THR A 268 -8.30 -7.47 5.94
C THR A 268 -7.74 -8.47 6.96
N ARG A 269 -6.58 -8.17 7.58
CA ARG A 269 -5.88 -9.08 8.50
C ARG A 269 -6.79 -9.69 9.58
N LEU A 270 -7.71 -8.90 10.15
CA LEU A 270 -8.68 -9.38 11.15
C LEU A 270 -9.56 -10.54 10.66
N ALA A 271 -9.85 -10.60 9.35
CA ALA A 271 -10.65 -11.65 8.73
C ALA A 271 -9.81 -12.88 8.34
N ALA A 272 -8.48 -12.78 8.33
CA ALA A 272 -7.57 -13.85 7.89
C ALA A 272 -7.42 -14.99 8.92
N ASN A 273 -7.93 -14.85 10.15
CA ASN A 273 -7.82 -15.82 11.27
C ASN A 273 -6.40 -16.35 11.56
N THR A 274 -5.36 -15.82 10.91
CA THR A 274 -3.97 -16.26 10.97
C THR A 274 -3.06 -15.03 10.84
N SER A 275 -2.05 -14.93 11.71
CA SER A 275 -0.89 -14.07 11.46
C SER A 275 -0.01 -14.80 10.46
N THR A 276 -0.13 -14.46 9.18
CA THR A 276 0.70 -15.06 8.13
C THR A 276 2.00 -14.27 8.01
N PRO A 277 3.16 -14.92 7.86
CA PRO A 277 4.40 -14.22 7.51
C PRO A 277 4.33 -13.54 6.12
N PHE A 278 3.31 -13.87 5.32
CA PHE A 278 3.06 -13.33 3.98
C PHE A 278 2.10 -12.14 3.97
N GLU A 279 2.18 -11.27 4.99
CA GLU A 279 1.37 -10.04 5.02
C GLU A 279 1.86 -9.02 3.98
N THR A 280 0.96 -8.49 3.17
CA THR A 280 1.29 -7.48 2.15
C THR A 280 0.20 -6.42 1.97
N SER A 281 0.57 -5.34 1.28
CA SER A 281 -0.41 -4.34 0.81
C SER A 281 -1.13 -4.87 -0.42
N CYS A 282 -2.47 -4.84 -0.39
CA CYS A 282 -3.32 -5.26 -1.52
C CYS A 282 -4.09 -4.06 -2.06
N ARG A 283 -3.42 -3.23 -2.85
CA ARG A 283 -3.96 -1.97 -3.38
C ARG A 283 -4.37 -2.19 -4.83
N TYR A 284 -5.65 -2.41 -5.08
CA TYR A 284 -6.18 -2.67 -6.42
C TYR A 284 -5.93 -1.52 -7.40
N ILE A 285 -6.17 -0.29 -6.95
CA ILE A 285 -6.00 0.95 -7.73
C ILE A 285 -5.14 1.93 -6.93
N THR A 286 -4.26 2.63 -7.63
CA THR A 286 -3.57 3.82 -7.11
C THR A 286 -4.08 5.04 -7.84
N VAL A 287 -4.55 6.05 -7.09
CA VAL A 287 -4.86 7.38 -7.61
C VAL A 287 -3.85 8.37 -7.03
N LEU A 288 -2.97 8.90 -7.87
CA LEU A 288 -1.95 9.88 -7.55
C LEU A 288 -2.41 11.28 -7.95
N PHE A 289 -2.31 12.24 -7.06
CA PHE A 289 -2.61 13.66 -7.28
C PHE A 289 -1.33 14.48 -7.20
N TYR A 290 -1.07 15.33 -8.19
CA TYR A 290 -0.04 16.35 -8.10
C TYR A 290 -0.60 17.61 -7.42
N LEU A 291 -0.09 17.95 -6.24
CA LEU A 291 -0.58 19.09 -5.44
C LEU A 291 0.13 20.41 -5.81
N ASN A 292 1.26 20.32 -6.52
CA ASN A 292 1.92 21.45 -7.15
C ASN A 292 2.60 21.04 -8.46
N SER A 293 2.94 22.03 -9.27
CA SER A 293 3.87 21.86 -10.40
C SER A 293 5.30 21.98 -9.88
N VAL A 294 6.21 21.20 -10.45
CA VAL A 294 7.61 21.11 -10.01
C VAL A 294 8.53 21.84 -11.00
N ASP A 295 9.48 22.62 -10.48
CA ASP A 295 10.37 23.46 -11.28
C ASP A 295 11.41 22.67 -12.06
N GLY A 296 11.82 21.50 -11.56
CA GLY A 296 12.75 20.59 -12.23
C GLY A 296 12.71 19.16 -11.66
N GLY A 297 12.71 18.18 -12.56
CA GLY A 297 12.61 16.76 -12.21
C GLY A 297 11.28 16.40 -11.55
N GLY A 298 11.30 15.39 -10.68
CA GLY A 298 10.15 14.98 -9.90
C GLY A 298 9.05 14.26 -10.68
N GLU A 299 9.31 13.81 -11.91
CA GLU A 299 8.38 13.00 -12.70
C GLU A 299 7.97 11.72 -11.96
N THR A 300 6.82 11.17 -12.34
CA THR A 300 6.45 9.79 -12.00
C THR A 300 6.80 8.93 -13.20
N ALA A 301 7.80 8.07 -13.05
CA ALA A 301 8.31 7.22 -14.11
C ALA A 301 7.65 5.83 -14.03
N PHE A 302 7.32 5.28 -15.19
CA PHE A 302 6.92 3.89 -15.41
C PHE A 302 7.96 3.27 -16.33
N PRO A 303 9.01 2.62 -15.78
CA PRO A 303 10.18 2.20 -16.56
C PRO A 303 9.85 1.30 -17.73
N VAL A 304 8.87 0.40 -17.54
CA VAL A 304 8.49 -0.65 -18.50
C VAL A 304 7.10 -0.43 -19.11
N ALA A 305 6.56 0.78 -19.09
CA ALA A 305 5.24 1.04 -19.68
C ALA A 305 5.18 0.60 -21.15
N ASP A 306 4.13 -0.15 -21.50
CA ASP A 306 3.83 -0.75 -22.80
C ASP A 306 4.98 -1.55 -23.44
N ASN A 307 5.96 -2.00 -22.63
CA ASN A 307 7.01 -2.87 -23.13
C ASN A 307 6.42 -4.14 -23.75
N ARG A 308 7.06 -4.69 -24.78
CA ARG A 308 6.52 -5.90 -25.44
C ARG A 308 6.48 -7.08 -24.47
N THR A 309 7.55 -7.28 -23.72
CA THR A 309 7.75 -8.32 -22.71
C THR A 309 8.21 -7.69 -21.41
N TYR A 310 7.95 -8.39 -20.31
CA TYR A 310 8.53 -8.10 -19.01
C TYR A 310 9.52 -9.22 -18.70
N ASP A 311 10.72 -8.84 -18.27
CA ASP A 311 11.76 -9.75 -17.83
C ASP A 311 12.58 -9.00 -16.77
N GLU A 312 12.61 -9.53 -15.55
CA GLU A 312 13.28 -8.90 -14.42
C GLU A 312 14.79 -8.78 -14.65
N VAL A 313 15.39 -9.73 -15.35
CA VAL A 313 16.81 -9.69 -15.71
C VAL A 313 17.08 -8.53 -16.67
N CYS A 314 16.10 -8.15 -17.49
CA CYS A 314 16.20 -7.00 -18.37
C CYS A 314 16.04 -5.64 -17.66
N LEU A 315 15.58 -5.61 -16.39
CA LEU A 315 15.51 -4.35 -15.63
C LEU A 315 16.88 -3.81 -15.26
N ILE A 316 17.91 -4.65 -15.26
CA ILE A 316 19.29 -4.19 -15.18
C ILE A 316 20.10 -4.78 -16.33
N GLN A 317 20.59 -3.93 -17.21
CA GLN A 317 21.46 -4.33 -18.31
C GLN A 317 22.58 -3.32 -18.51
N ASN A 318 23.79 -3.80 -18.78
CA ASN A 318 24.96 -2.96 -19.10
C ASN A 318 25.18 -1.82 -18.08
N ASP A 319 25.19 -2.16 -16.78
CA ASP A 319 25.31 -1.20 -15.66
C ASP A 319 24.18 -0.16 -15.55
N VAL A 320 23.07 -0.36 -16.26
CA VAL A 320 21.88 0.50 -16.19
C VAL A 320 20.79 -0.22 -15.41
N ASP A 321 20.55 0.23 -14.18
CA ASP A 321 19.37 -0.18 -13.41
C ASP A 321 18.18 0.75 -13.70
N LEU A 322 17.17 0.24 -14.41
CA LEU A 322 15.94 1.00 -14.73
C LEU A 322 15.08 1.33 -13.50
N MET A 323 15.33 0.66 -12.37
CA MET A 323 14.65 0.92 -11.11
C MET A 323 15.25 2.14 -10.37
N ASP A 324 16.50 2.50 -10.69
CA ASP A 324 17.16 3.69 -10.14
C ASP A 324 16.61 4.97 -10.78
N THR A 325 15.55 5.48 -10.17
CA THR A 325 14.89 6.74 -10.56
C THR A 325 15.72 8.01 -10.31
N ARG A 326 16.89 7.92 -9.65
CA ARG A 326 17.81 9.06 -9.52
C ARG A 326 18.69 9.19 -10.75
N ARG A 327 19.19 8.05 -11.27
CA ARG A 327 20.16 8.02 -12.37
C ARG A 327 19.54 7.77 -13.73
N ASN A 328 18.51 6.94 -13.81
CA ASN A 328 18.01 6.36 -15.06
C ASN A 328 16.53 6.68 -15.35
N CYS A 329 15.96 7.69 -14.68
CA CYS A 329 14.60 8.14 -14.96
C CYS A 329 14.41 8.55 -16.43
N ASP A 330 15.43 9.13 -17.06
CA ASP A 330 15.48 9.51 -18.47
C ASP A 330 15.36 8.32 -19.44
N LYS A 331 15.63 7.09 -18.97
CA LYS A 331 15.50 5.84 -19.73
C LYS A 331 14.17 5.14 -19.55
N SER A 332 13.30 5.63 -18.66
CA SER A 332 11.96 5.06 -18.49
C SER A 332 11.09 5.25 -19.75
N ASN A 333 10.34 4.21 -20.13
CA ASN A 333 9.46 4.24 -21.29
C ASN A 333 8.40 5.35 -21.21
N LEU A 334 7.86 5.60 -20.01
CA LEU A 334 6.88 6.63 -19.78
C LEU A 334 7.22 7.44 -18.53
N ARG A 335 7.07 8.76 -18.62
CA ARG A 335 7.20 9.70 -17.51
C ARG A 335 6.04 10.66 -17.51
N VAL A 336 5.37 10.81 -16.37
CA VAL A 336 4.32 11.80 -16.18
C VAL A 336 4.88 13.00 -15.43
N ARG A 337 4.78 14.19 -16.03
CA ARG A 337 5.26 15.43 -15.44
C ARG A 337 4.29 15.92 -14.35
N PRO A 338 4.78 16.35 -13.18
CA PRO A 338 3.92 16.91 -12.13
C PRO A 338 3.29 18.22 -12.60
N THR A 339 1.97 18.19 -12.78
CA THR A 339 1.18 19.36 -13.13
C THR A 339 0.10 19.54 -12.09
N LYS A 340 0.12 20.66 -11.37
CA LYS A 340 -0.82 20.93 -10.26
C LYS A 340 -2.27 20.61 -10.64
N GLY A 341 -2.96 19.90 -9.76
CA GLY A 341 -4.36 19.51 -9.93
C GLY A 341 -4.59 18.29 -10.82
N THR A 342 -3.57 17.80 -11.51
CA THR A 342 -3.68 16.59 -12.35
C THR A 342 -3.71 15.34 -11.48
N ALA A 343 -4.63 14.43 -11.80
CA ALA A 343 -4.63 13.07 -11.25
C ALA A 343 -4.09 12.08 -12.29
N VAL A 344 -3.34 11.10 -11.82
CA VAL A 344 -2.91 9.93 -12.58
C VAL A 344 -3.40 8.72 -11.83
N PHE A 345 -4.05 7.76 -12.50
CA PHE A 345 -4.45 6.54 -11.83
C PHE A 345 -4.22 5.31 -12.69
N TRP A 346 -3.89 4.21 -12.04
CA TRP A 346 -3.66 2.92 -12.67
C TRP A 346 -4.12 1.77 -11.78
N TYR A 347 -4.20 0.60 -12.38
CA TYR A 347 -4.50 -0.66 -11.70
C TYR A 347 -3.18 -1.38 -11.39
N ASN A 348 -3.01 -1.86 -10.16
CA ASN A 348 -1.80 -2.61 -9.75
C ASN A 348 -1.92 -4.12 -9.98
N TYR A 349 -3.11 -4.59 -10.35
CA TYR A 349 -3.41 -5.98 -10.63
C TYR A 349 -4.09 -6.12 -11.99
N LEU A 350 -3.88 -7.26 -12.64
CA LEU A 350 -4.67 -7.72 -13.76
C LEU A 350 -6.08 -8.16 -13.30
N SER A 351 -6.98 -8.38 -14.25
CA SER A 351 -8.28 -9.00 -13.94
C SER A 351 -8.13 -10.53 -13.92
N ASP A 352 -8.86 -11.19 -13.03
CA ASP A 352 -8.95 -12.65 -13.02
C ASP A 352 -9.88 -13.22 -14.13
N GLY A 353 -10.47 -12.35 -14.96
CA GLY A 353 -11.42 -12.72 -16.01
C GLY A 353 -12.84 -13.03 -15.53
N ARG A 354 -13.09 -13.04 -14.22
CA ARG A 354 -14.41 -13.26 -13.60
C ARG A 354 -14.93 -12.02 -12.87
N GLY A 355 -14.24 -10.88 -13.06
CA GLY A 355 -14.63 -9.61 -12.47
C GLY A 355 -14.06 -9.36 -11.08
N TRP A 356 -12.99 -10.05 -10.68
CA TRP A 356 -12.26 -9.79 -9.45
C TRP A 356 -10.77 -9.47 -9.71
N VAL A 357 -10.00 -9.30 -8.63
CA VAL A 357 -8.55 -9.06 -8.65
C VAL A 357 -7.83 -10.34 -9.10
N GLY A 358 -6.97 -10.22 -10.12
CA GLY A 358 -6.11 -11.30 -10.60
C GLY A 358 -4.69 -11.20 -10.03
N VAL A 359 -3.71 -11.63 -10.82
CA VAL A 359 -2.29 -11.51 -10.46
C VAL A 359 -1.82 -10.04 -10.50
N GLN A 360 -0.72 -9.76 -9.80
CA GLN A 360 -0.06 -8.46 -9.83
C GLN A 360 0.31 -8.08 -11.27
N ASP A 361 0.09 -6.81 -11.65
CA ASP A 361 0.53 -6.30 -12.95
C ASP A 361 1.99 -5.83 -12.84
N GLU A 362 2.91 -6.64 -13.35
CA GLU A 362 4.36 -6.35 -13.33
C GLU A 362 4.69 -5.01 -13.99
N TYR A 363 3.89 -4.57 -14.97
CA TYR A 363 4.09 -3.31 -15.67
C TYR A 363 3.69 -2.11 -14.81
N ALA A 364 2.96 -2.30 -13.70
CA ALA A 364 2.64 -1.25 -12.73
C ALA A 364 3.86 -0.78 -11.91
N LEU A 365 5.04 -1.30 -12.23
CA LEU A 365 6.31 -0.80 -11.74
C LEU A 365 6.45 0.69 -12.03
N HIS A 366 6.58 1.48 -10.97
CA HIS A 366 6.66 2.93 -11.07
C HIS A 366 7.51 3.53 -9.96
N GLY A 367 8.00 4.75 -10.15
CA GLY A 367 8.77 5.45 -9.14
C GLY A 367 8.73 6.96 -9.26
N GLY A 368 9.19 7.64 -8.20
CA GLY A 368 9.34 9.09 -8.17
C GLY A 368 10.75 9.49 -8.54
N CYS A 369 10.91 10.13 -9.70
CA CYS A 369 12.19 10.65 -10.14
C CYS A 369 12.73 11.72 -9.21
N VAL A 370 14.05 11.87 -9.21
CA VAL A 370 14.73 12.85 -8.38
C VAL A 370 14.20 14.27 -8.66
N VAL A 371 13.84 14.99 -7.60
CA VAL A 371 13.52 16.42 -7.69
C VAL A 371 14.83 17.18 -7.83
N THR A 372 15.03 17.86 -8.96
CA THR A 372 16.28 18.59 -9.24
C THR A 372 16.19 20.06 -8.86
N ARG A 373 14.98 20.63 -8.78
CA ARG A 373 14.76 22.00 -8.36
C ARG A 373 13.37 22.18 -7.74
N GLY A 374 13.32 22.84 -6.60
CA GLY A 374 12.08 23.13 -5.88
C GLY A 374 11.60 21.96 -5.03
N THR A 375 10.29 21.85 -4.83
CA THR A 375 9.69 20.77 -4.02
C THR A 375 8.52 20.12 -4.76
N LYS A 376 8.33 18.82 -4.56
CA LYS A 376 7.19 18.07 -5.10
C LYS A 376 6.26 17.68 -3.97
N TRP A 377 4.99 18.06 -4.11
CA TRP A 377 3.89 17.63 -3.26
C TRP A 377 2.94 16.75 -4.05
N ILE A 378 2.66 15.57 -3.52
CA ILE A 378 1.67 14.66 -4.06
C ILE A 378 0.74 14.18 -2.96
N ALA A 379 -0.41 13.66 -3.35
CA ALA A 379 -1.21 12.81 -2.51
C ALA A 379 -1.55 11.51 -3.24
N ASN A 380 -1.60 10.38 -2.54
CA ASN A 380 -2.02 9.10 -3.09
C ASN A 380 -3.25 8.60 -2.32
N LYS A 381 -4.25 8.16 -3.09
CA LYS A 381 -5.39 7.41 -2.58
C LYS A 381 -5.31 6.01 -3.17
N TRP A 382 -5.06 5.04 -2.31
CA TRP A 382 -5.15 3.63 -2.65
C TRP A 382 -6.57 3.13 -2.43
N ILE A 383 -7.01 2.21 -3.28
CA ILE A 383 -8.23 1.43 -3.09
C ILE A 383 -7.80 0.00 -2.80
N ASN A 384 -8.06 -0.46 -1.58
CA ASN A 384 -7.67 -1.78 -1.13
C ASN A 384 -8.75 -2.81 -1.47
N VAL A 385 -8.35 -3.92 -2.07
CA VAL A 385 -9.23 -5.06 -2.34
C VAL A 385 -8.42 -6.33 -2.13
N ASP A 386 -8.93 -7.22 -1.29
CA ASP A 386 -8.34 -8.53 -1.09
C ASP A 386 -8.51 -9.40 -2.36
N PRO A 387 -7.44 -10.01 -2.88
CA PRO A 387 -7.56 -11.00 -3.95
C PRO A 387 -8.44 -12.19 -3.56
N ASP A 388 -8.52 -12.53 -2.28
CA ASP A 388 -9.48 -13.51 -1.75
C ASP A 388 -10.83 -12.84 -1.50
N TYR A 389 -11.77 -13.06 -2.43
CA TYR A 389 -13.13 -12.53 -2.35
C TYR A 389 -13.84 -12.89 -1.03
N GLN A 390 -13.68 -14.11 -0.52
CA GLN A 390 -14.37 -14.54 0.70
C GLN A 390 -13.85 -13.77 1.91
N ARG A 391 -12.54 -13.52 1.94
CA ARG A 391 -11.89 -12.73 2.98
C ARG A 391 -12.32 -11.27 2.93
N GLN A 392 -12.38 -10.67 1.74
CA GLN A 392 -12.90 -9.32 1.54
C GLN A 392 -14.35 -9.21 2.03
N ALA A 393 -15.22 -10.13 1.60
CA ALA A 393 -16.63 -10.12 1.97
C ALA A 393 -16.83 -10.28 3.48
N ARG A 394 -16.08 -11.19 4.11
CA ARG A 394 -16.12 -11.37 5.58
C ARG A 394 -15.65 -10.13 6.32
N TYR A 395 -14.57 -9.49 5.86
CA TYR A 395 -14.08 -8.24 6.45
C TYR A 395 -15.13 -7.13 6.36
N GLN A 396 -15.76 -6.94 5.21
CA GLN A 396 -16.82 -5.94 5.04
C GLN A 396 -18.01 -6.21 5.97
N GLN A 397 -18.42 -7.46 6.13
CA GLN A 397 -19.48 -7.84 7.06
C GLN A 397 -19.12 -7.50 8.50
N LEU A 398 -17.91 -7.86 8.93
CA LEU A 398 -17.42 -7.58 10.29
C LEU A 398 -17.42 -6.08 10.59
N VAL A 399 -16.89 -5.25 9.69
CA VAL A 399 -16.83 -3.80 9.92
C VAL A 399 -18.21 -3.15 9.85
N SER A 400 -19.12 -3.63 9.00
CA SER A 400 -20.49 -3.11 8.91
C SER A 400 -21.37 -3.40 10.14
N GLN A 401 -20.99 -4.40 10.94
CA GLN A 401 -21.73 -4.81 12.14
C GLN A 401 -21.24 -4.11 13.42
N LEU A 402 -20.11 -3.40 13.35
CA LEU A 402 -19.64 -2.57 14.46
C LEU A 402 -20.54 -1.34 14.55
N PRO A 403 -21.17 -1.06 15.70
CA PRO A 403 -21.91 0.18 15.89
C PRO A 403 -20.97 1.36 15.63
N GLU A 404 -21.39 2.33 14.82
CA GLU A 404 -20.77 3.65 14.88
C GLU A 404 -20.98 4.13 16.31
N GLU A 405 -19.92 4.38 17.08
CA GLU A 405 -20.05 4.94 18.42
C GLU A 405 -20.88 6.23 18.32
N GLU A 406 -22.11 6.19 18.85
CA GLU A 406 -22.98 7.35 19.03
C GLU A 406 -22.28 8.26 20.06
N ASN A 407 -21.62 9.32 19.59
CA ASN A 407 -21.15 10.39 20.47
C ASN A 407 -22.20 11.52 20.52
N ASP A 408 -22.54 11.88 21.76
CA ASP A 408 -22.91 13.21 22.23
C ASP A 408 -24.17 13.88 21.66
N GLU A 409 -25.35 13.42 22.10
CA GLU A 409 -26.52 14.29 22.30
C GLU A 409 -27.32 13.91 23.57
N ASP A 410 -26.72 14.01 24.76
CA ASP A 410 -27.53 14.19 26.00
C ASP A 410 -26.82 14.91 27.16
N LEU A 411 -25.94 15.88 26.85
CA LEU A 411 -25.52 16.88 27.83
C LEU A 411 -26.37 18.14 27.66
N THR A 412 -27.68 18.00 27.87
CA THR A 412 -28.51 19.16 28.18
C THR A 412 -28.16 19.64 29.58
N MET A 413 -27.61 20.86 29.65
CA MET A 413 -27.29 21.54 30.90
C MET A 413 -28.54 21.71 31.75
N ASN A 414 -28.71 20.85 32.76
CA ASN A 414 -29.56 21.15 33.90
C ASN A 414 -28.80 22.14 34.81
N THR A 415 -28.95 23.43 34.51
CA THR A 415 -28.65 24.49 35.48
C THR A 415 -29.77 24.53 36.50
N ASP A 416 -29.63 23.78 37.58
CA ASP A 416 -30.16 24.15 38.90
C ASP A 416 -29.63 23.13 39.90
N ILE A 417 -28.81 23.60 40.83
CA ILE A 417 -28.87 23.26 42.27
C ILE A 417 -27.78 24.06 42.99
N GLN A 418 -28.24 24.71 44.05
CA GLN A 418 -27.54 25.61 44.95
C GLN A 418 -26.39 24.94 45.70
N LYS A 419 -25.33 25.72 45.99
CA LYS A 419 -24.33 25.41 47.04
C LYS A 419 -25.00 25.25 48.41
N PRO A 420 -24.46 24.38 49.29
CA PRO A 420 -23.50 24.84 50.32
C PRO A 420 -22.27 23.91 50.43
N SER A 421 -21.05 24.45 50.48
CA SER A 421 -20.24 24.63 51.70
C SER A 421 -20.10 23.36 52.56
N ILE A 422 -18.87 22.82 52.65
CA ILE A 422 -18.15 22.55 53.90
C ILE A 422 -16.70 22.15 53.56
N HIS A 423 -15.76 22.86 54.17
CA HIS A 423 -14.35 22.50 54.32
C HIS A 423 -14.19 21.28 55.26
N GLN A 424 -13.26 20.36 54.97
CA GLN A 424 -12.29 19.86 55.96
C GLN A 424 -11.27 18.88 55.35
N ASP A 425 -10.02 19.34 55.30
CA ASP A 425 -8.75 18.68 55.64
C ASP A 425 -8.70 17.14 55.70
N LEU A 426 -7.90 16.53 54.81
CA LEU A 426 -6.54 16.00 55.08
C LEU A 426 -5.88 15.48 53.81
#